data_AF-A0A7S3J6V1-F1
#
_entry.id   AF-A0A7S3J6V1-F1
#
_cell.length_a   1.000
_cell.length_b   1.000
_cell.length_c   1.000
_cell.angle_alpha   90.00
_cell.angle_beta   90.00
_cell.angle_gamma   90.00
#
_symmetry.space_group_name_H-M   'P 1'
#
loop_
_entity.id
_entity.type
_entity.pdbx_description
1 polymer ?
#
loop_
_entity_poly.entity_id
_entity_poly.type
_entity_poly.pdbx_seq_one_letter_code
_entity_poly.pdbx_strand_id
1 'polypeptide(L)'
;EYEEDKEELEGVQDFDADYAELAVFVPPVISSRQNDLRIKLCSYCFEVIIAKLMDDDPPQVTFEPEDDICRPVFVYWLSGEYELLRGSSGSFERIDSAEAQANALEYHAKLAAFKDRKFDPIDLDELKDLHC
;
A
#
# COMPACT_ATOMS: atom_id res chain seq x y z
N GLU A 1 -12.27 -21.16 -43.28
CA GLU A 1 -13.04 -19.91 -43.23
C GLU A 1 -13.55 -19.70 -41.82
N TYR A 2 -12.83 -18.88 -41.06
CA TYR A 2 -13.32 -17.98 -40.01
C TYR A 2 -12.19 -16.96 -39.87
N GLU A 3 -12.13 -16.07 -40.86
CA GLU A 3 -11.50 -14.75 -40.73
C GLU A 3 -12.53 -13.81 -40.09
N GLU A 4 -12.03 -12.82 -39.34
CA GLU A 4 -12.65 -11.64 -38.68
C GLU A 4 -12.17 -11.60 -37.21
N ASP A 5 -11.46 -10.60 -36.68
CA ASP A 5 -11.00 -9.31 -37.18
C ASP A 5 -9.75 -8.86 -36.39
N LYS A 6 -8.86 -8.16 -37.10
CA LYS A 6 -7.75 -7.36 -36.57
C LYS A 6 -8.25 -5.93 -36.32
N GLU A 7 -7.52 -5.17 -35.50
CA GLU A 7 -7.72 -3.74 -35.14
C GLU A 7 -8.72 -3.57 -33.98
N GLU A 8 -8.41 -2.97 -32.83
CA GLU A 8 -7.49 -1.88 -32.52
C GLU A 8 -6.77 -2.18 -31.18
N LEU A 9 -5.45 -2.36 -31.23
CA LEU A 9 -4.56 -2.32 -30.06
C LEU A 9 -3.75 -1.00 -30.09
N GLU A 10 -4.40 0.09 -30.51
CA GLU A 10 -3.85 1.44 -30.41
C GLU A 10 -4.44 2.11 -29.17
N GLY A 11 -3.69 2.05 -28.08
CA GLY A 11 -4.10 2.61 -26.79
C GLY A 11 -3.29 2.14 -25.60
N VAL A 12 -2.26 1.31 -25.80
CA VAL A 12 -1.23 1.13 -24.77
C VAL A 12 -0.41 2.41 -24.77
N GLN A 13 -0.84 3.39 -23.95
CA GLN A 13 0.03 4.50 -23.58
C GLN A 13 1.33 3.89 -23.09
N ASP A 14 2.43 4.34 -23.71
CA ASP A 14 3.79 4.03 -23.31
C ASP A 14 3.86 4.07 -21.78
N PHE A 15 4.02 2.90 -21.17
CA PHE A 15 4.37 2.81 -19.76
C PHE A 15 5.76 3.42 -19.65
N ASP A 16 5.83 4.66 -19.17
CA ASP A 16 7.09 5.35 -18.90
C ASP A 16 8.01 4.40 -18.14
N ALA A 17 9.15 4.10 -18.76
CA ALA A 17 10.17 3.18 -18.28
C ALA A 17 10.73 3.57 -16.89
N ASP A 18 10.39 4.77 -16.40
CA ASP A 18 10.73 5.27 -15.08
C ASP A 18 10.01 4.51 -13.94
N TYR A 19 8.84 3.90 -14.18
CA TYR A 19 8.15 3.09 -13.17
C TYR A 19 8.75 1.68 -13.01
N ALA A 20 9.48 1.18 -14.01
CA ALA A 20 10.14 -0.12 -13.93
C ALA A 20 11.41 -0.06 -13.06
N GLU A 21 12.08 1.11 -12.96
CA GLU A 21 13.20 1.32 -12.04
C GLU A 21 12.77 1.35 -10.57
N LEU A 22 11.48 1.62 -10.28
CA LEU A 22 10.92 1.54 -8.93
C LEU A 22 10.74 0.09 -8.41
N ALA A 23 10.85 -0.92 -9.27
CA ALA A 23 10.64 -2.33 -8.94
C ALA A 23 11.93 -3.15 -8.77
N VAL A 24 13.11 -2.54 -8.94
CA VAL A 24 14.40 -3.22 -8.72
C VAL A 24 15.03 -2.68 -7.44
N PHE A 25 15.24 -3.58 -6.49
CA PHE A 25 15.86 -3.39 -5.18
C PHE A 25 17.26 -2.75 -5.28
N VAL A 26 17.31 -1.43 -5.45
CA VAL A 26 18.45 -0.57 -5.09
C VAL A 26 17.84 0.44 -4.14
N PRO A 27 18.15 0.45 -2.83
CA PRO A 27 17.63 1.51 -1.98
C PRO A 27 18.17 2.83 -2.54
N PRO A 28 17.32 3.72 -3.11
CA PRO A 28 17.79 5.06 -3.39
C PRO A 28 18.21 5.64 -2.04
N VAL A 29 19.19 6.53 -2.03
CA VAL A 29 19.50 7.33 -0.83
C VAL A 29 18.23 8.12 -0.50
N ILE A 30 17.39 7.56 0.36
CA ILE A 30 16.09 8.13 0.71
C ILE A 30 16.41 9.43 1.43
N SER A 31 15.93 10.56 0.88
CA SER A 31 16.04 11.85 1.55
C SER A 31 15.44 11.74 2.96
N SER A 32 16.00 12.45 3.95
CA SER A 32 15.48 12.42 5.33
C SER A 32 13.96 12.66 5.38
N ARG A 33 13.44 13.55 4.53
CA ARG A 33 12.00 13.85 4.42
C ARG A 33 11.17 12.67 3.92
N GLN A 34 11.68 11.91 2.94
CA GLN A 34 10.98 10.73 2.42
C GLN A 34 10.95 9.59 3.45
N ASN A 35 11.98 9.47 4.31
CA ASN A 35 11.94 8.55 5.45
C ASN A 35 10.89 8.96 6.48
N ASP A 36 10.78 10.26 6.78
CA ASP A 36 9.77 10.77 7.73
C ASP A 36 8.34 10.50 7.23
N LEU A 37 8.08 10.69 5.94
CA LEU A 37 6.79 10.37 5.34
C LEU A 37 6.49 8.87 5.40
N ARG A 38 7.44 8.00 5.04
CA ARG A 38 7.25 6.55 5.12
C ARG A 38 6.90 6.09 6.53
N ILE A 39 7.61 6.58 7.55
CA ILE A 39 7.34 6.25 8.94
C ILE A 39 5.92 6.67 9.34
N LYS A 40 5.47 7.87 8.93
CA LYS A 40 4.10 8.33 9.18
C LYS A 40 3.06 7.45 8.51
N LEU A 41 3.26 7.06 7.26
CA LEU A 41 2.32 6.21 6.52
C LEU A 41 2.25 4.80 7.13
N CYS A 42 3.38 4.18 7.46
CA CYS A 42 3.41 2.88 8.14
C CYS A 42 2.75 2.96 9.52
N SER A 43 3.03 4.02 10.31
CA SER A 43 2.42 4.22 11.63
C SER A 43 0.90 4.35 11.51
N TYR A 44 0.41 5.10 10.52
CA TYR A 44 -1.02 5.21 10.22
C TYR A 44 -1.65 3.84 9.91
N CYS A 45 -1.01 3.02 9.08
CA CYS A 45 -1.48 1.65 8.81
C CYS A 45 -1.60 0.80 10.08
N PHE A 46 -0.62 0.91 11.00
CA PHE A 46 -0.67 0.23 12.29
C PHE A 46 -1.81 0.74 13.17
N GLU A 47 -1.96 2.06 13.31
CA GLU A 47 -3.05 2.67 14.08
C GLU A 47 -4.42 2.22 13.56
N VAL A 48 -4.58 2.13 12.25
CA VAL A 48 -5.80 1.65 11.59
C VAL A 48 -6.15 0.21 12.00
N ILE A 49 -5.20 -0.72 11.97
CA ILE A 49 -5.47 -2.12 12.34
C ILE A 49 -5.65 -2.28 13.85
N ILE A 50 -4.93 -1.51 14.66
CA ILE A 50 -5.08 -1.48 16.13
C ILE A 50 -6.46 -0.99 16.50
N ALA A 51 -6.90 0.16 15.95
CA ALA A 51 -8.24 0.67 16.18
C ALA A 51 -9.30 -0.36 15.78
N LYS A 52 -9.11 -1.06 14.65
CA LYS A 52 -10.03 -2.11 14.22
C LYS A 52 -10.08 -3.31 15.19
N LEU A 53 -8.94 -3.70 15.77
CA LEU A 53 -8.84 -4.80 16.73
C LEU A 53 -9.39 -4.42 18.12
N MET A 54 -9.27 -3.15 18.51
CA MET A 54 -9.78 -2.61 19.77
C MET A 54 -11.25 -2.17 19.70
N ASP A 55 -11.86 -2.21 18.52
CA ASP A 55 -13.20 -1.68 18.22
C ASP A 55 -13.32 -0.17 18.51
N ASP A 56 -12.23 0.56 18.24
CA ASP A 56 -12.11 2.01 18.36
C ASP A 56 -12.30 2.72 17.01
N ASP A 57 -12.46 4.04 17.05
CA ASP A 57 -12.54 4.90 15.87
C ASP A 57 -11.20 4.94 15.09
N PRO A 58 -11.25 5.05 13.74
CA PRO A 58 -10.04 5.14 12.94
C PRO A 58 -9.22 6.40 13.25
N PRO A 59 -7.88 6.35 13.11
CA PRO A 59 -7.01 7.48 13.37
C PRO A 59 -7.30 8.64 12.42
N GLN A 60 -7.09 9.87 12.91
CA GLN A 60 -7.18 11.06 12.08
C GLN A 60 -5.96 11.18 11.16
N VAL A 61 -6.16 11.72 9.95
CA VAL A 61 -5.09 11.92 8.98
C VAL A 61 -4.15 13.03 9.46
N THR A 62 -2.88 12.71 9.69
CA THR A 62 -1.87 13.65 10.23
C THR A 62 -0.73 13.98 9.26
N PHE A 63 -0.71 13.36 8.07
CA PHE A 63 0.30 13.61 7.05
C PHE A 63 -0.23 14.57 5.98
N GLU A 64 0.59 15.54 5.60
CA GLU A 64 0.30 16.44 4.49
C GLU A 64 0.65 15.73 3.17
N PRO A 65 -0.14 15.93 2.10
CA PRO A 65 0.29 15.51 0.78
C PRO A 65 1.52 16.34 0.42
N GLU A 66 2.65 15.71 0.11
CA GLU A 66 3.65 16.43 -0.68
C GLU A 66 3.01 16.76 -2.03
N ASP A 67 3.32 17.92 -2.59
CA ASP A 67 2.62 18.55 -3.74
C ASP A 67 2.55 17.70 -5.03
N ASP A 68 3.15 16.50 -5.06
CA ASP A 68 3.27 15.60 -6.23
C ASP A 68 2.88 14.13 -5.97
N ILE A 69 2.19 13.80 -4.87
CA ILE A 69 1.89 12.39 -4.54
C ILE A 69 0.61 11.90 -5.25
N CYS A 70 0.65 11.82 -6.57
CA CYS A 70 -0.12 10.84 -7.33
C CYS A 70 0.60 9.49 -7.28
N ARG A 71 0.46 8.74 -6.17
CA ARG A 71 1.17 7.46 -6.02
C ARG A 71 0.22 6.30 -5.79
N PRO A 72 0.49 5.15 -6.45
CA PRO A 72 -0.21 3.92 -6.15
C PRO A 72 0.08 3.48 -4.72
N VAL A 73 -0.87 2.77 -4.10
CA VAL A 73 -0.77 2.34 -2.69
C VAL A 73 -0.64 0.84 -2.64
N PHE A 74 0.38 0.37 -1.92
CA PHE A 74 0.56 -1.04 -1.59
C PHE A 74 0.91 -1.15 -0.11
N VAL A 75 0.20 -2.01 0.60
CA VAL A 75 0.45 -2.35 1.99
C VAL A 75 0.84 -3.82 2.05
N TYR A 76 1.96 -4.09 2.70
CA TYR A 76 2.47 -5.42 2.98
C TYR A 76 2.62 -5.56 4.48
N TRP A 77 2.08 -6.63 5.03
CA TRP A 77 2.33 -7.04 6.40
C TRP A 77 3.35 -8.16 6.36
N LEU A 78 4.41 -8.02 7.15
CA LEU A 78 5.42 -9.06 7.36
C LEU A 78 5.38 -9.50 8.82
N SER A 79 5.77 -10.73 9.13
CA SER A 79 5.76 -11.23 10.50
C SER A 79 6.94 -12.13 10.84
N GLY A 80 7.36 -12.05 12.11
CA GLY A 80 8.38 -12.89 12.72
C GLY A 80 9.81 -12.49 12.34
N GLU A 81 10.79 -13.23 12.87
CA GLU A 81 12.22 -12.95 12.72
C GLU A 81 12.69 -12.89 11.25
N TYR A 82 12.03 -13.64 10.37
CA TYR A 82 12.36 -13.70 8.95
C TYR A 82 11.51 -12.78 8.08
N GLU A 83 10.69 -11.91 8.68
CA GLU A 83 9.81 -10.94 7.99
C GLU A 83 9.02 -11.60 6.85
N LEU A 84 8.40 -12.74 7.13
CA LEU A 84 7.64 -13.48 6.14
C LEU A 84 6.34 -12.76 5.82
N LEU A 85 5.91 -12.80 4.55
CA LEU A 85 4.66 -12.19 4.12
C LEU A 85 3.47 -12.73 4.94
N ARG A 86 2.74 -11.82 5.58
CA ARG A 86 1.57 -12.07 6.43
C ARG A 86 0.27 -11.51 5.85
N GLY A 87 0.38 -10.68 4.80
CA GLY A 87 -0.74 -10.15 4.04
C GLY A 87 -0.30 -9.10 3.04
N SER A 88 -1.00 -8.98 1.92
CA SER A 88 -0.76 -7.86 0.99
C SER A 88 -2.02 -7.37 0.31
N SER A 89 -2.08 -6.05 0.07
CA SER A 89 -3.15 -5.42 -0.69
C SER A 89 -2.66 -4.11 -1.29
N GLY A 90 -3.14 -3.77 -2.48
CA GLY A 90 -2.82 -2.50 -3.10
C GLY A 90 -3.59 -2.24 -4.37
N SER A 91 -3.42 -1.05 -4.91
CA SER A 91 -4.03 -0.59 -6.15
C SER A 91 -3.08 0.36 -6.88
N PHE A 92 -3.13 0.30 -8.21
CA PHE A 92 -2.46 1.24 -9.10
C PHE A 92 -3.29 2.50 -9.38
N GLU A 93 -4.44 2.66 -8.70
CA GLU A 93 -5.30 3.83 -8.85
C GLU A 93 -4.56 5.13 -8.53
N ARG A 94 -4.84 6.14 -9.35
CA ARG A 94 -4.30 7.48 -9.17
C ARG A 94 -5.02 8.16 -8.01
N ILE A 95 -4.24 8.64 -7.04
CA ILE A 95 -4.75 9.29 -5.85
C ILE A 95 -4.40 10.78 -5.93
N ASP A 96 -5.43 11.62 -6.00
CA ASP A 96 -5.27 13.05 -6.27
C ASP A 96 -5.36 13.93 -5.01
N SER A 97 -5.55 13.34 -3.82
CA SER A 97 -5.64 14.08 -2.55
C SER A 97 -5.12 13.27 -1.35
N ALA A 98 -4.66 13.96 -0.30
CA ALA A 98 -4.23 13.31 0.94
C ALA A 98 -5.36 12.54 1.64
N GLU A 99 -6.58 13.05 1.59
CA GLU A 99 -7.75 12.35 2.15
C GLU A 99 -8.01 11.04 1.40
N ALA A 100 -7.95 11.06 0.05
CA ALA A 100 -8.08 9.85 -0.74
C ALA A 100 -6.92 8.87 -0.48
N GLN A 101 -5.71 9.38 -0.23
CA GLN A 101 -4.56 8.55 0.12
C GLN A 101 -4.74 7.87 1.47
N ALA A 102 -5.20 8.60 2.48
CA ALA A 102 -5.49 8.06 3.79
C ALA A 102 -6.60 7.00 3.75
N ASN A 103 -7.67 7.26 2.98
CA ASN A 103 -8.76 6.30 2.78
C ASN A 103 -8.27 5.03 2.08
N ALA A 104 -7.43 5.17 1.04
CA ALA A 104 -6.84 4.04 0.34
C ALA A 104 -5.91 3.22 1.25
N LEU A 105 -5.06 3.90 2.03
CA LEU A 105 -4.18 3.24 3.01
C LEU A 105 -4.99 2.51 4.07
N GLU A 106 -6.02 3.15 4.63
CA GLU A 106 -6.89 2.51 5.62
C GLU A 106 -7.54 1.25 5.04
N TYR A 107 -8.11 1.36 3.84
CA TYR A 107 -8.77 0.25 3.17
C TYR A 107 -7.80 -0.90 2.89
N HIS A 108 -6.66 -0.62 2.28
CA HIS A 108 -5.67 -1.63 1.91
C HIS A 108 -4.96 -2.23 3.14
N ALA A 109 -4.72 -1.45 4.20
CA ALA A 109 -4.21 -1.96 5.46
C ALA A 109 -5.16 -3.00 6.08
N LYS A 110 -6.45 -2.67 6.18
CA LYS A 110 -7.49 -3.60 6.68
C LYS A 110 -7.66 -4.80 5.77
N LEU A 111 -7.62 -4.62 4.44
CA LEU A 111 -7.71 -5.73 3.50
C LEU A 111 -6.55 -6.70 3.67
N ALA A 112 -5.31 -6.19 3.68
CA ALA A 112 -4.12 -7.00 3.83
C ALA A 112 -4.08 -7.72 5.18
N ALA A 113 -4.58 -7.10 6.26
CA ALA A 113 -4.57 -7.68 7.60
C ALA A 113 -5.68 -8.71 7.85
N PHE A 114 -6.89 -8.48 7.34
CA PHE A 114 -8.08 -9.21 7.78
C PHE A 114 -8.83 -9.94 6.66
N LYS A 115 -8.55 -9.63 5.39
CA LYS A 115 -9.31 -10.15 4.24
C LYS A 115 -8.42 -10.73 3.13
N ASP A 116 -7.12 -10.87 3.37
CA ASP A 116 -6.25 -11.61 2.46
C ASP A 116 -6.57 -13.10 2.55
N ARG A 117 -7.07 -13.71 1.47
CA ARG A 117 -7.50 -15.11 1.44
C ARG A 117 -6.37 -16.12 1.70
N LYS A 118 -5.11 -15.70 1.57
CA LYS A 118 -3.95 -16.56 1.79
C LYS A 118 -3.66 -16.76 3.29
N PHE A 119 -4.18 -15.90 4.16
CA PHE A 119 -3.83 -15.86 5.57
C PHE A 119 -5.06 -15.69 6.46
N ASP A 120 -4.96 -16.14 7.71
CA ASP A 120 -5.99 -15.88 8.70
C ASP A 120 -5.98 -14.40 9.13
N PRO A 121 -7.10 -13.81 9.58
CA PRO A 121 -7.12 -12.44 10.08
C PRO A 121 -6.11 -12.25 11.23
N ILE A 122 -5.33 -11.17 11.17
CA ILE A 122 -4.37 -10.80 12.23
C ILE A 122 -5.11 -10.57 13.56
N ASP A 123 -4.52 -11.02 14.66
CA ASP A 123 -5.02 -10.76 16.02
C ASP A 123 -4.14 -9.77 16.82
N LEU A 124 -4.56 -9.45 18.05
CA LEU A 124 -3.83 -8.53 18.94
C LEU A 124 -2.47 -9.08 19.40
N ASP A 125 -2.33 -10.40 19.53
CA ASP A 125 -1.12 -11.04 20.04
C ASP A 125 -0.01 -11.05 18.98
N GLU A 126 -0.39 -11.09 17.69
CA GLU A 126 0.50 -11.01 16.54
C GLU A 126 1.10 -9.60 16.31
N LEU A 127 0.47 -8.54 16.82
CA LEU A 127 0.86 -7.15 16.52
C LEU A 127 2.31 -6.82 16.88
N LYS A 128 2.85 -7.41 17.95
CA LYS A 128 4.22 -7.18 18.42
C LYS A 128 5.29 -7.73 17.47
N ASP A 129 4.93 -8.73 16.68
CA ASP A 129 5.81 -9.44 15.74
C ASP A 129 5.49 -9.06 14.29
N LEU A 130 4.69 -8.00 14.08
CA LEU A 130 4.23 -7.52 12.78
C LEU A 130 5.07 -6.33 12.30
N HIS A 131 5.33 -6.26 11.00
CA HIS A 131 6.12 -5.22 10.33
C HIS A 131 5.39 -4.71 9.08
N CYS A 132 5.64 -3.44 8.69
CA CYS A 132 5.02 -2.75 7.54
C CYS A 132 6.06 -2.00 6.70
#